data_AF-A0A524CDQ1-F1
#
_entry.id   AF-A0A524CDQ1-F1
#
_cell.length_a   1.000
_cell.length_b   1.000
_cell.length_c   1.000
_cell.angle_alpha   90.00
_cell.angle_beta   90.00
_cell.angle_gamma   90.00
#
_symmetry.space_group_name_H-M   'P 1'
#
loop_
_entity.id
_entity.type
_entity.pdbx_description
1 polymer ?
#
loop_
_entity_poly.entity_id
_entity_poly.type
_entity_poly.pdbx_seq_one_letter_code
_entity_poly.pdbx_strand_id
1 'polypeptide(L)'
;MSDNNSNSPDLLLREILTEAILRDVILFTLFYIFLLTQGWDNLLLLIFPIVTMSFAVFFRIIGTNKKRLTGYRSGFIYNPLGAENRNADRLAFVSILQLILLFWIGAESIYHPQLISDFAFYFNISYFLIYSFGFFWIFLGIWNYCKVILDLSKFERNTLKEKQIVISELNFKQIKTISYANIVIFLVLNLLNVILVLIMFLGFNITFPHNLPGTGIEDSMPLFIPYTTLILLVTFPLVALIFLKIMFKNINNLSAIEFKAKISDLPDEIQTQITKNLKIINRKMFDVSFNE
;
A
#
# COMPACT_ATOMS: atom_id res chain seq x y z
N MET A 1 -17.25 -17.76 -41.83
CA MET A 1 -15.97 -17.58 -41.10
C MET A 1 -16.34 -17.09 -39.72
N SER A 2 -16.14 -17.93 -38.71
CA SER A 2 -16.57 -17.69 -37.34
C SER A 2 -15.68 -16.65 -36.69
N ASP A 3 -16.28 -15.52 -36.28
CA ASP A 3 -15.69 -14.59 -35.33
C ASP A 3 -15.44 -15.32 -34.01
N ASN A 4 -14.25 -15.89 -33.87
CA ASN A 4 -13.71 -16.29 -32.59
C ASN A 4 -13.34 -15.01 -31.82
N ASN A 5 -14.35 -14.31 -31.30
CA ASN A 5 -14.17 -13.40 -30.19
C ASN A 5 -13.75 -14.25 -28.99
N SER A 6 -12.45 -14.44 -28.84
CA SER A 6 -11.85 -14.86 -27.58
C SER A 6 -12.16 -13.78 -26.55
N ASN A 7 -13.31 -13.93 -25.87
CA ASN A 7 -13.60 -13.30 -24.59
C ASN A 7 -12.68 -13.92 -23.51
N SER A 8 -11.37 -13.93 -23.75
CA SER A 8 -10.38 -14.25 -22.74
C SER A 8 -10.43 -13.10 -21.72
N PRO A 9 -10.70 -13.38 -20.44
CA PRO A 9 -10.70 -12.38 -19.37
C PRO A 9 -9.28 -11.91 -19.00
N ASP A 10 -8.32 -12.08 -19.92
CA ASP A 10 -6.91 -11.78 -19.72
C ASP A 10 -6.68 -10.30 -20.03
N LEU A 11 -6.18 -9.58 -19.03
CA LEU A 11 -5.93 -8.14 -19.10
C LEU A 11 -4.82 -7.84 -20.11
N LEU A 12 -5.11 -7.03 -21.13
CA LEU A 12 -4.07 -6.50 -22.00
C LEU A 12 -3.20 -5.50 -21.21
N LEU A 13 -1.88 -5.53 -21.42
CA LEU A 13 -0.92 -4.70 -20.68
C LEU A 13 -1.21 -3.19 -20.80
N ARG A 14 -1.71 -2.77 -21.96
CA ARG A 14 -2.18 -1.40 -22.25
C ARG A 14 -3.37 -1.00 -21.38
N GLU A 15 -4.19 -1.96 -20.99
CA GLU A 15 -5.31 -1.70 -20.11
C GLU A 15 -4.79 -1.47 -18.69
N ILE A 16 -3.85 -2.25 -18.18
CA ILE A 16 -3.33 -2.08 -16.81
C ILE A 16 -2.66 -0.70 -16.61
N LEU A 17 -2.00 -0.17 -17.65
CA LEU A 17 -1.34 1.14 -17.65
C LEU A 17 -2.35 2.30 -17.72
N THR A 18 -2.81 2.77 -16.57
CA THR A 18 -3.58 4.03 -16.49
C THR A 18 -2.67 5.24 -16.48
N GLU A 19 -3.21 6.39 -16.90
CA GLU A 19 -2.53 7.69 -16.81
C GLU A 19 -2.00 7.97 -15.40
N ALA A 20 -2.77 7.61 -14.36
CA ALA A 20 -2.34 7.78 -12.98
C ALA A 20 -1.10 6.93 -12.63
N ILE A 21 -1.07 5.65 -13.04
CA ILE A 21 0.12 4.79 -12.84
C ILE A 21 1.32 5.37 -13.59
N LEU A 22 1.12 5.76 -14.84
CA LEU A 22 2.18 6.28 -15.69
C LEU A 22 2.76 7.58 -15.11
N ARG A 23 1.89 8.51 -14.68
CA ARG A 23 2.30 9.75 -14.01
C ARG A 23 3.12 9.47 -12.76
N ASP A 24 2.62 8.62 -11.86
CA ASP A 24 3.29 8.34 -10.59
C ASP A 24 4.67 7.69 -10.82
N VAL A 25 4.77 6.75 -11.79
CA VAL A 25 6.03 6.08 -12.17
C VAL A 25 7.00 7.04 -12.85
N ILE A 26 6.56 7.89 -13.77
CA ILE A 26 7.41 8.89 -14.43
C ILE A 26 7.97 9.87 -13.39
N LEU A 27 7.11 10.37 -12.50
CA LEU A 27 7.51 11.32 -11.47
C LEU A 27 8.55 10.69 -10.53
N PHE A 28 8.29 9.46 -10.06
CA PHE A 28 9.24 8.71 -9.25
C PHE A 28 10.59 8.51 -9.97
N THR A 29 10.54 8.10 -11.24
CA THR A 29 11.75 7.84 -12.05
C THR A 29 12.57 9.10 -12.26
N LEU A 30 11.92 10.24 -12.51
CA LEU A 30 12.60 11.52 -12.70
C LEU A 30 13.36 11.93 -11.42
N PHE A 31 12.71 11.87 -10.25
CA PHE A 31 13.38 12.13 -8.97
C PHE A 31 14.51 11.14 -8.69
N TYR A 32 14.29 9.86 -9.01
CA TYR A 32 15.31 8.82 -8.85
C TYR A 32 16.55 9.10 -9.70
N ILE A 33 16.38 9.54 -10.95
CA ILE A 33 17.50 9.93 -11.82
C ILE A 33 18.23 11.15 -11.24
N PHE A 34 17.51 12.16 -10.74
CA PHE A 34 18.16 13.31 -10.08
C PHE A 34 19.03 12.89 -8.89
N LEU A 35 18.58 11.91 -8.09
CA LEU A 35 19.43 11.33 -7.06
C LEU A 35 20.67 10.69 -7.64
N LEU A 36 20.55 9.83 -8.64
CA LEU A 36 21.72 9.19 -9.25
C LEU A 36 22.73 10.19 -9.79
N THR A 37 22.28 11.33 -10.34
CA THR A 37 23.19 12.38 -10.83
C THR A 37 24.00 13.07 -9.74
N GLN A 38 23.61 12.95 -8.47
CA GLN A 38 24.42 13.45 -7.34
C GLN A 38 25.64 12.56 -7.06
N GLY A 39 25.72 11.34 -7.60
CA GLY A 39 26.87 10.45 -7.37
C GLY A 39 26.75 9.58 -6.11
N TRP A 40 25.58 8.98 -5.89
CA TRP A 40 25.39 8.04 -4.77
C TRP A 40 26.09 6.70 -5.02
N ASP A 41 27.17 6.43 -4.30
CA ASP A 41 27.91 5.16 -4.39
C ASP A 41 27.18 3.98 -3.72
N ASN A 42 26.42 4.25 -2.66
CA ASN A 42 25.68 3.23 -1.93
C ASN A 42 24.17 3.43 -2.08
N LEU A 43 23.52 2.48 -2.75
CA LEU A 43 22.08 2.56 -3.06
C LEU A 43 21.17 2.04 -1.93
N LEU A 44 21.70 1.68 -0.76
CA LEU A 44 20.91 1.11 0.35
C LEU A 44 19.71 1.99 0.72
N LEU A 45 19.93 3.29 0.89
CA LEU A 45 18.87 4.22 1.25
C LEU A 45 17.82 4.36 0.15
N LEU A 46 18.20 4.20 -1.13
CA LEU A 46 17.31 4.23 -2.29
C LEU A 46 16.38 3.01 -2.36
N ILE A 47 16.69 1.91 -1.69
CA ILE A 47 15.82 0.72 -1.65
C ILE A 47 14.49 1.04 -0.95
N PHE A 48 14.50 1.88 0.08
CA PHE A 48 13.29 2.24 0.83
C PHE A 48 12.19 2.84 -0.07
N PRO A 49 12.43 3.94 -0.82
CA PRO A 49 11.42 4.51 -1.69
C PRO A 49 11.02 3.58 -2.84
N ILE A 50 11.94 2.74 -3.35
CA ILE A 50 11.61 1.70 -4.37
C ILE A 50 10.58 0.71 -3.81
N VAL A 51 10.80 0.20 -2.60
CA VAL A 51 9.89 -0.77 -1.97
C VAL A 51 8.53 -0.11 -1.71
N THR A 52 8.52 1.11 -1.18
CA THR A 52 7.28 1.88 -0.97
C THR A 52 6.50 2.10 -2.27
N MET A 53 7.20 2.51 -3.34
CA MET A 53 6.60 2.74 -4.67
C MET A 53 6.05 1.44 -5.27
N SER A 54 6.75 0.31 -5.07
CA SER A 54 6.30 -1.00 -5.52
C SER A 54 4.93 -1.37 -4.92
N PHE A 55 4.73 -1.11 -3.62
CA PHE A 55 3.42 -1.27 -2.99
C PHE A 55 2.39 -0.26 -3.52
N ALA A 56 2.77 0.99 -3.79
CA ALA A 56 1.88 1.98 -4.37
C ALA A 56 1.31 1.51 -5.72
N VAL A 57 2.19 1.04 -6.61
CA VAL A 57 1.82 0.48 -7.92
C VAL A 57 0.92 -0.75 -7.75
N PHE A 58 1.27 -1.67 -6.84
CA PHE A 58 0.44 -2.84 -6.54
C PHE A 58 -1.00 -2.46 -6.16
N PHE A 59 -1.18 -1.52 -5.22
CA PHE A 59 -2.52 -1.06 -4.82
C PHE A 59 -3.25 -0.34 -5.96
N ARG A 60 -2.54 0.43 -6.78
CA ARG A 60 -3.14 1.14 -7.92
C ARG A 60 -3.65 0.18 -8.98
N ILE A 61 -2.91 -0.87 -9.29
CA ILE A 61 -3.32 -1.92 -10.23
C ILE A 61 -4.59 -2.59 -9.73
N ILE A 62 -4.65 -2.97 -8.45
CA ILE A 62 -5.85 -3.57 -7.84
C ILE A 62 -7.04 -2.61 -7.92
N GLY A 63 -6.86 -1.35 -7.52
CA GLY A 63 -7.92 -0.34 -7.53
C GLY A 63 -8.46 -0.05 -8.93
N THR A 64 -7.58 -0.05 -9.94
CA THR A 64 -7.92 0.14 -11.35
C THR A 64 -8.72 -1.04 -11.90
N ASN A 65 -8.22 -2.25 -11.70
CA ASN A 65 -8.87 -3.48 -12.16
C ASN A 65 -10.27 -3.61 -11.55
N LYS A 66 -10.38 -3.33 -10.25
CA LYS A 66 -11.67 -3.30 -9.56
C LYS A 66 -12.65 -2.30 -10.16
N LYS A 67 -12.26 -1.02 -10.34
CA LYS A 67 -13.14 0.02 -10.90
C LYS A 67 -13.71 -0.39 -12.26
N ARG A 68 -12.93 -1.13 -13.06
CA ARG A 68 -13.36 -1.66 -14.36
C ARG A 68 -14.31 -2.83 -14.24
N LEU A 69 -13.98 -3.82 -13.41
CA LEU A 69 -14.83 -5.00 -13.19
C LEU A 69 -16.20 -4.63 -12.62
N THR A 70 -16.27 -3.61 -11.75
CA THR A 70 -17.54 -3.16 -11.17
C THR A 70 -18.38 -2.30 -12.11
N GLY A 71 -17.82 -1.74 -13.19
CA GLY A 71 -18.52 -0.86 -14.13
C GLY A 71 -19.17 0.38 -13.50
N TYR A 72 -19.69 1.31 -14.32
CA TYR A 72 -20.37 2.52 -13.82
C TYR A 72 -21.76 2.27 -13.20
N ARG A 73 -22.32 1.05 -13.37
CA ARG A 73 -23.71 0.69 -13.03
C ARG A 73 -23.85 -0.52 -12.10
N SER A 74 -22.89 -0.82 -11.24
CA SER A 74 -23.15 -1.75 -10.13
C SER A 74 -23.62 -0.95 -8.91
N GLY A 75 -24.77 -1.31 -8.33
CA GLY A 75 -25.12 -0.93 -6.95
C GLY A 75 -24.35 -1.80 -5.94
N PHE A 76 -23.09 -2.09 -6.23
CA PHE A 76 -22.25 -3.00 -5.46
C PHE A 76 -20.89 -2.32 -5.19
N ILE A 77 -20.65 -1.99 -3.93
CA ILE A 77 -19.38 -1.44 -3.46
C ILE A 77 -18.58 -2.61 -2.89
N TYR A 78 -17.58 -3.06 -3.64
CA TYR A 78 -16.67 -4.13 -3.24
C TYR A 78 -15.31 -3.56 -2.89
N ASN A 79 -15.06 -3.23 -1.61
CA ASN A 79 -13.79 -2.68 -1.15
C ASN A 79 -13.05 -3.67 -0.24
N PRO A 80 -12.52 -4.78 -0.76
CA PRO A 80 -11.91 -5.83 0.05
C PRO A 80 -10.67 -5.34 0.80
N LEU A 81 -9.85 -4.49 0.16
CA LEU A 81 -8.66 -3.91 0.78
C LEU A 81 -8.86 -2.45 1.19
N GLY A 82 -10.12 -2.05 1.35
CA GLY A 82 -10.50 -0.68 1.69
C GLY A 82 -10.31 0.30 0.54
N ALA A 83 -9.59 1.39 0.78
CA ALA A 83 -9.40 2.46 -0.19
C ALA A 83 -8.10 2.25 -0.99
N GLU A 84 -8.09 1.28 -1.92
CA GLU A 84 -6.87 0.84 -2.62
C GLU A 84 -6.18 2.00 -3.36
N ASN A 85 -6.95 2.81 -4.10
CA ASN A 85 -6.40 3.99 -4.79
C ASN A 85 -5.86 5.02 -3.80
N ARG A 86 -6.50 5.21 -2.64
CA ARG A 86 -6.03 6.16 -1.62
C ARG A 86 -4.76 5.65 -0.94
N ASN A 87 -4.65 4.35 -0.69
CA ASN A 87 -3.43 3.74 -0.18
C ASN A 87 -2.30 3.86 -1.22
N ALA A 88 -2.60 3.69 -2.51
CA ALA A 88 -1.64 3.95 -3.59
C ALA A 88 -1.17 5.41 -3.62
N ASP A 89 -2.08 6.39 -3.55
CA ASP A 89 -1.73 7.82 -3.50
C ASP A 89 -0.81 8.14 -2.31
N ARG A 90 -1.15 7.60 -1.13
CA ARG A 90 -0.38 7.80 0.11
C ARG A 90 1.01 7.20 0.02
N LEU A 91 1.15 5.98 -0.48
CA LEU A 91 2.44 5.30 -0.62
C LEU A 91 3.30 5.98 -1.70
N ALA A 92 2.71 6.40 -2.82
CA ALA A 92 3.41 7.19 -3.83
C ALA A 92 3.93 8.51 -3.24
N PHE A 93 3.08 9.22 -2.47
CA PHE A 93 3.49 10.43 -1.76
C PHE A 93 4.64 10.16 -0.78
N VAL A 94 4.54 9.12 0.05
CA VAL A 94 5.61 8.73 0.99
C VAL A 94 6.90 8.44 0.23
N SER A 95 6.84 7.68 -0.86
CA SER A 95 8.00 7.35 -1.67
C SER A 95 8.67 8.59 -2.28
N ILE A 96 7.89 9.52 -2.83
CA ILE A 96 8.40 10.79 -3.36
C ILE A 96 9.01 11.64 -2.23
N LEU A 97 8.36 11.71 -1.07
CA LEU A 97 8.87 12.44 0.09
C LEU A 97 10.21 11.86 0.57
N GLN A 98 10.36 10.54 0.57
CA GLN A 98 11.63 9.88 0.85
C GLN A 98 12.71 10.27 -0.18
N LEU A 99 12.38 10.28 -1.47
CA LEU A 99 13.32 10.72 -2.52
C LEU A 99 13.73 12.19 -2.34
N ILE A 100 12.81 13.08 -1.95
CA ILE A 100 13.11 14.48 -1.66
C ILE A 100 14.08 14.60 -0.47
N LEU A 101 13.85 13.84 0.61
CA LEU A 101 14.74 13.83 1.77
C LEU A 101 16.14 13.31 1.42
N LEU A 102 16.23 12.26 0.59
CA LEU A 102 17.51 11.79 0.07
C LEU A 102 18.18 12.87 -0.77
N PHE A 103 17.43 13.54 -1.64
CA PHE A 103 18.01 14.53 -2.53
C PHE A 103 18.59 15.70 -1.73
N TRP A 104 17.86 16.11 -0.70
CA TRP A 104 18.30 17.15 0.21
C TRP A 104 19.56 16.75 0.99
N ILE A 105 19.58 15.60 1.68
CA ILE A 105 20.77 15.20 2.44
C ILE A 105 21.98 14.93 1.52
N GLY A 106 21.75 14.44 0.31
CA GLY A 106 22.78 14.25 -0.70
C GLY A 106 23.38 15.59 -1.17
N ALA A 107 22.53 16.56 -1.48
CA ALA A 107 22.97 17.91 -1.87
C ALA A 107 23.71 18.61 -0.73
N GLU A 108 23.17 18.59 0.49
CA GLU A 108 23.82 19.18 1.66
C GLU A 108 25.16 18.51 1.95
N SER A 109 25.32 17.22 1.68
CA SER A 109 26.61 16.54 1.88
C SER A 109 27.70 17.07 0.95
N ILE A 110 27.33 17.53 -0.25
CA ILE A 110 28.25 18.08 -1.23
C ILE A 110 28.56 19.55 -0.92
N TYR A 111 27.53 20.35 -0.60
CA TYR A 111 27.67 21.79 -0.42
C TYR A 111 28.14 22.19 0.98
N HIS A 112 27.69 21.48 2.01
CA HIS A 112 27.97 21.76 3.42
C HIS A 112 28.31 20.46 4.18
N PRO A 113 29.38 19.74 3.79
CA PRO A 113 29.73 18.44 4.36
C PRO A 113 29.81 18.43 5.89
N GLN A 114 30.28 19.53 6.46
CA GLN A 114 30.46 19.77 7.89
C GLN A 114 29.14 19.86 8.69
N LEU A 115 27.99 20.07 8.05
CA LEU A 115 26.68 20.07 8.71
C LEU A 115 26.04 18.68 8.77
N ILE A 116 26.58 17.68 8.08
CA ILE A 116 25.98 16.34 7.99
C ILE A 116 25.90 15.66 9.35
N SER A 117 26.90 15.83 10.21
CA SER A 117 26.88 15.27 11.57
C SER A 117 25.70 15.79 12.38
N ASP A 118 25.39 17.08 12.23
CA ASP A 118 24.36 17.77 13.00
C ASP A 118 22.96 17.38 12.49
N PHE A 119 22.82 17.20 11.18
CA PHE A 119 21.56 16.78 10.56
C PHE A 119 21.31 15.28 10.61
N ALA A 120 22.32 14.44 10.85
CA ALA A 120 22.21 12.99 10.86
C ALA A 120 21.11 12.48 11.80
N PHE A 121 20.96 13.09 12.98
CA PHE A 121 19.92 12.74 13.94
C PHE A 121 18.51 12.94 13.36
N TYR A 122 18.25 14.14 12.84
CA TYR A 122 16.95 14.51 12.29
C TYR A 122 16.61 13.74 11.02
N PHE A 123 17.61 13.54 10.15
CA PHE A 123 17.45 12.77 8.93
C PHE A 123 17.08 11.32 9.24
N ASN A 124 17.85 10.63 10.10
CA ASN A 124 17.60 9.22 10.44
C ASN A 124 16.20 9.03 11.04
N ILE A 125 15.78 9.88 11.99
CA ILE A 125 14.44 9.76 12.58
C ILE A 125 13.36 10.02 11.53
N SER A 126 13.44 11.14 10.81
CA SER A 126 12.39 11.54 9.87
C SER A 126 12.25 10.56 8.72
N TYR A 127 13.36 10.14 8.14
CA TYR A 127 13.39 9.25 6.97
C TYR A 127 12.77 7.89 7.27
N PHE A 128 13.16 7.26 8.38
CA PHE A 128 12.63 5.94 8.76
C PHE A 128 11.21 6.00 9.34
N LEU A 129 10.84 7.11 9.99
CA LEU A 129 9.47 7.34 10.42
C LEU A 129 8.53 7.47 9.21
N ILE A 130 8.91 8.26 8.19
CA ILE A 130 8.12 8.43 6.96
C ILE A 130 7.94 7.09 6.25
N TYR A 131 9.02 6.30 6.13
CA TYR A 131 8.97 4.95 5.56
C TYR A 131 7.94 4.05 6.27
N SER A 132 8.12 3.89 7.59
CA SER A 132 7.28 3.02 8.40
C SER A 132 5.82 3.50 8.44
N PHE A 133 5.61 4.81 8.41
CA PHE A 133 4.28 5.41 8.38
C PHE A 133 3.51 5.06 7.10
N GLY A 134 4.19 4.95 5.96
CA GLY A 134 3.58 4.49 4.71
C GLY A 134 2.90 3.12 4.85
N PHE A 135 3.62 2.14 5.42
CA PHE A 135 3.08 0.79 5.66
C PHE A 135 2.02 0.76 6.75
N PHE A 136 2.22 1.56 7.80
CA PHE A 136 1.23 1.72 8.85
C PHE A 136 -0.13 2.19 8.30
N TRP A 137 -0.10 3.14 7.36
CA TRP A 137 -1.30 3.76 6.80
C TRP A 137 -2.18 2.79 6.00
N ILE A 138 -1.59 1.75 5.40
CA ILE A 138 -2.32 0.72 4.65
C ILE A 138 -3.45 0.13 5.51
N PHE A 139 -3.12 -0.27 6.74
CA PHE A 139 -4.06 -0.97 7.63
C PHE A 139 -5.06 -0.04 8.32
N LEU A 140 -4.73 1.24 8.49
CA LEU A 140 -5.74 2.26 8.80
C LEU A 140 -6.72 2.47 7.63
N GLY A 141 -6.23 2.40 6.39
CA GLY A 141 -7.05 2.44 5.19
C GLY A 141 -7.99 1.25 5.10
N ILE A 142 -7.47 0.03 5.36
CA ILE A 142 -8.28 -1.18 5.40
C ILE A 142 -9.31 -1.07 6.53
N TRP A 143 -8.91 -0.71 7.75
CA TRP A 143 -9.82 -0.53 8.89
C TRP A 143 -11.02 0.37 8.59
N ASN A 144 -10.77 1.55 8.01
CA ASN A 144 -11.80 2.57 7.80
C ASN A 144 -12.71 2.29 6.61
N TYR A 145 -12.18 1.64 5.56
CA TYR A 145 -12.84 1.59 4.25
C TYR A 145 -13.15 0.17 3.75
N CYS A 146 -12.70 -0.87 4.45
CA CYS A 146 -12.99 -2.26 4.10
C CYS A 146 -14.47 -2.55 4.32
N LYS A 147 -15.25 -2.56 3.22
CA LYS A 147 -16.69 -2.80 3.26
C LYS A 147 -17.12 -3.50 1.97
N VAL A 148 -18.07 -4.43 2.08
CA VAL A 148 -18.86 -4.95 0.97
C VAL A 148 -20.30 -4.50 1.17
N ILE A 149 -20.73 -3.49 0.41
CA ILE A 149 -22.06 -2.86 0.56
C ILE A 149 -22.83 -3.00 -0.74
N LEU A 150 -24.10 -3.41 -0.66
CA LEU A 150 -25.08 -3.16 -1.72
C LEU A 150 -25.63 -1.77 -1.55
N ASP A 151 -25.35 -0.92 -2.52
CA ASP A 151 -25.96 0.39 -2.63
C ASP A 151 -27.22 0.27 -3.51
N LEU A 152 -28.36 0.09 -2.84
CA LEU A 152 -29.67 -0.03 -3.49
C LEU A 152 -30.21 1.33 -3.97
N SER A 153 -29.55 2.45 -3.65
CA SER A 153 -30.01 3.80 -4.03
C SER A 153 -30.09 4.03 -5.53
N LYS A 154 -29.35 3.24 -6.33
CA LYS A 154 -29.42 3.26 -7.80
C LYS A 154 -30.58 2.45 -8.38
N PHE A 155 -31.21 1.58 -7.59
CA PHE A 155 -32.25 0.65 -8.05
C PHE A 155 -33.67 1.15 -7.76
N GLU A 156 -33.88 1.99 -6.74
CA GLU A 156 -35.20 2.53 -6.41
C GLU A 156 -35.33 4.00 -6.80
N ARG A 157 -36.21 4.28 -7.77
CA ARG A 157 -36.50 5.64 -8.24
C ARG A 157 -37.47 6.41 -7.34
N ASN A 158 -38.11 5.80 -6.36
CA ASN A 158 -39.02 6.47 -5.45
C ASN A 158 -39.15 5.69 -4.15
N THR A 159 -39.23 6.44 -3.04
CA THR A 159 -39.68 6.02 -1.70
C THR A 159 -38.86 4.98 -0.94
N LEU A 160 -37.75 5.40 -0.33
CA LEU A 160 -37.53 5.45 1.13
C LEU A 160 -36.04 5.71 1.41
N LYS A 161 -35.78 6.66 2.30
CA LYS A 161 -34.46 6.86 2.89
C LYS A 161 -34.08 5.56 3.61
N GLU A 162 -32.85 5.09 3.38
CA GLU A 162 -32.23 3.91 4.00
C GLU A 162 -32.53 2.56 3.32
N LYS A 163 -31.51 2.01 2.66
CA LYS A 163 -31.03 0.63 2.89
C LYS A 163 -29.74 0.38 2.11
N GLN A 164 -28.61 0.71 2.72
CA GLN A 164 -27.35 0.05 2.39
C GLN A 164 -27.41 -1.33 3.03
N ILE A 165 -27.48 -2.40 2.23
CA ILE A 165 -27.40 -3.77 2.78
C ILE A 165 -25.92 -4.15 2.87
N VAL A 166 -25.41 -4.24 4.09
CA VAL A 166 -24.04 -4.70 4.37
C VAL A 166 -24.04 -6.24 4.30
N ILE A 167 -23.68 -6.77 3.13
CA ILE A 167 -23.66 -8.21 2.85
C ILE A 167 -22.59 -8.91 3.70
N SER A 168 -21.42 -8.29 3.86
CA SER A 168 -20.33 -8.88 4.60
C SER A 168 -19.72 -7.84 5.52
N GLU A 169 -19.94 -8.04 6.81
CA GLU A 169 -18.96 -7.61 7.80
C GLU A 169 -17.75 -8.51 7.61
N LEU A 170 -16.87 -8.15 6.67
CA LEU A 170 -15.56 -8.78 6.53
C LEU A 170 -14.96 -8.91 7.92
N ASN A 171 -14.82 -10.16 8.40
CA ASN A 171 -14.67 -10.57 9.79
C ASN A 171 -14.00 -9.48 10.67
N PHE A 172 -14.84 -8.59 11.22
CA PHE A 172 -14.39 -7.30 11.75
C PHE A 172 -13.31 -7.52 12.81
N LYS A 173 -13.44 -8.60 13.58
CA LYS A 173 -12.52 -9.03 14.63
C LYS A 173 -11.09 -9.25 14.13
N GLN A 174 -10.90 -9.93 13.00
CA GLN A 174 -9.56 -10.20 12.45
C GLN A 174 -8.93 -8.94 11.86
N ILE A 175 -9.73 -8.09 11.20
CA ILE A 175 -9.29 -6.75 10.77
C ILE A 175 -8.84 -5.94 12.00
N LYS A 176 -9.55 -6.02 13.14
CA LYS A 176 -9.12 -5.35 14.40
C LYS A 176 -7.79 -5.88 14.87
N THR A 177 -7.65 -7.19 14.95
CA THR A 177 -6.41 -7.81 15.42
C THR A 177 -5.22 -7.44 14.54
N ILE A 178 -5.38 -7.46 13.21
CA ILE A 178 -4.34 -7.07 12.26
C ILE A 178 -3.98 -5.59 12.41
N SER A 179 -4.98 -4.71 12.49
CA SER A 179 -4.74 -3.27 12.67
C SER A 179 -4.06 -2.96 14.00
N TYR A 180 -4.45 -3.61 15.11
CA TYR A 180 -3.79 -3.46 16.40
C TYR A 180 -2.36 -4.02 16.39
N ALA A 181 -2.14 -5.20 15.81
CA ALA A 181 -0.80 -5.76 15.67
C ALA A 181 0.10 -4.82 14.85
N ASN A 182 -0.42 -4.24 13.77
CA ASN A 182 0.30 -3.25 12.97
C ASN A 182 0.64 -1.97 13.74
N ILE A 183 -0.28 -1.46 14.59
CA ILE A 183 0.00 -0.33 15.51
C ILE A 183 1.15 -0.69 16.46
N VAL A 184 1.09 -1.87 17.10
CA VAL A 184 2.12 -2.30 18.06
C VAL A 184 3.49 -2.45 17.37
N ILE A 185 3.55 -3.12 16.22
CA ILE A 185 4.78 -3.28 15.43
C ILE A 185 5.34 -1.91 15.04
N PHE A 186 4.49 -1.00 14.55
CA PHE A 186 4.89 0.36 14.19
C PHE A 186 5.51 1.11 15.38
N LEU A 187 4.84 1.09 16.54
CA LEU A 187 5.31 1.79 17.74
C LEU A 187 6.61 1.20 18.29
N VAL A 188 6.67 -0.13 18.43
CA VAL A 188 7.86 -0.82 18.99
C VAL A 188 9.08 -0.59 18.12
N LEU A 189 8.95 -0.76 16.80
CA LEU A 189 10.08 -0.61 15.88
C LEU A 189 10.54 0.85 15.74
N ASN A 190 9.62 1.81 15.71
CA ASN A 190 10.01 3.22 15.69
C ASN A 190 10.62 3.68 17.02
N LEU A 191 10.08 3.24 18.16
CA LEU A 191 10.67 3.54 19.46
C LEU A 191 12.08 2.96 19.57
N LEU A 192 12.27 1.70 19.14
CA LEU A 192 13.59 1.07 19.09
C LEU A 192 14.54 1.86 18.19
N ASN A 193 14.08 2.32 17.02
CA ASN A 193 14.89 3.13 16.11
C ASN A 193 15.30 4.47 16.75
N VAL A 194 14.37 5.18 17.38
CA VAL A 194 14.66 6.44 18.09
C VAL A 194 15.65 6.21 19.22
N ILE A 195 15.48 5.15 20.01
CA ILE A 195 16.42 4.79 21.09
C ILE A 195 17.82 4.53 20.52
N LEU A 196 17.96 3.78 19.43
CA LEU A 196 19.28 3.52 18.84
C LEU A 196 19.91 4.78 18.23
N VAL A 197 19.12 5.66 17.58
CA VAL A 197 19.62 6.95 17.09
C VAL A 197 20.10 7.83 18.26
N LEU A 198 19.39 7.82 19.40
CA LEU A 198 19.82 8.53 20.60
C LEU A 198 21.10 7.94 21.21
N ILE A 199 21.18 6.61 21.30
CA ILE A 199 22.37 5.89 21.78
C ILE A 199 23.59 6.20 20.89
N MET A 200 23.39 6.26 19.57
CA MET A 200 24.41 6.71 18.62
C MET A 200 24.89 8.13 18.92
N PHE A 201 23.97 9.06 19.17
CA PHE A 201 24.32 10.44 19.51
C PHE A 201 25.08 10.56 20.84
N LEU A 202 24.88 9.61 21.76
CA LEU A 202 25.65 9.50 23.00
C LEU A 202 27.02 8.83 22.83
N GLY A 203 27.42 8.48 21.62
CA GLY A 203 28.77 7.95 21.31
C GLY A 203 28.91 6.43 21.34
N PHE A 204 27.80 5.67 21.37
CA PHE A 204 27.84 4.20 21.31
C PHE A 204 27.68 3.67 19.88
N ASN A 205 28.56 2.76 19.48
CA ASN A 205 28.65 2.24 18.11
C ASN A 205 27.73 1.04 17.85
N ILE A 206 26.44 1.29 17.67
CA ILE A 206 25.48 0.31 17.12
C ILE A 206 24.99 0.79 15.74
N THR A 207 25.95 1.15 14.90
CA THR A 207 25.72 1.80 13.60
C THR A 207 26.66 1.24 12.55
N PHE A 208 26.34 1.52 11.29
CA PHE A 208 27.25 1.29 10.17
C PHE A 208 27.39 2.59 9.35
N PRO A 209 28.56 2.85 8.75
CA PRO A 209 28.77 4.02 7.92
C PRO A 209 28.06 3.87 6.57
N HIS A 210 27.50 4.97 6.08
CA HIS A 210 26.89 5.09 4.76
C HIS A 210 27.46 6.32 4.06
N ASN A 211 28.18 6.09 2.97
CA ASN A 211 28.76 7.17 2.19
C ASN A 211 27.64 7.95 1.48
N LEU A 212 27.54 9.23 1.82
CA LEU A 212 26.81 10.23 1.06
C LEU A 212 27.66 10.71 -0.13
N PRO A 213 27.05 11.33 -1.15
CA PRO A 213 27.77 11.86 -2.30
C PRO A 213 28.98 12.76 -1.98
N GLY A 214 28.89 13.60 -0.95
CA GLY A 214 29.98 14.48 -0.53
C GLY A 214 30.93 13.89 0.51
N THR A 215 30.86 12.59 0.80
CA THR A 215 31.75 11.95 1.78
C THR A 215 33.21 12.06 1.34
N GLY A 216 34.09 12.52 2.23
CA GLY A 216 35.50 12.75 1.93
C GLY A 216 35.81 14.11 1.32
N ILE A 217 34.81 14.93 0.97
CA ILE A 217 35.01 16.36 0.71
C ILE A 217 35.29 17.04 2.06
N GLU A 218 36.38 17.80 2.16
CA GLU A 218 36.79 18.46 3.42
C GLU A 218 36.91 17.48 4.61
N ASP A 219 37.40 16.26 4.38
CA ASP A 219 37.53 15.19 5.38
C ASP A 219 36.21 14.81 6.08
N SER A 220 35.08 15.03 5.39
CA SER A 220 33.76 14.74 5.92
C SER A 220 33.56 13.25 6.21
N MET A 221 32.96 12.98 7.36
CA MET A 221 32.65 11.62 7.80
C MET A 221 31.40 11.09 7.09
N PRO A 222 31.29 9.76 6.90
CA PRO A 222 30.08 9.15 6.38
C PRO A 222 28.88 9.37 7.31
N LEU A 223 27.67 9.25 6.76
CA LEU A 223 26.45 9.23 7.57
C LEU A 223 26.39 7.91 8.33
N PHE A 224 26.34 7.98 9.66
CA PHE A 224 26.11 6.80 10.48
C PHE A 224 24.62 6.47 10.56
N ILE A 225 24.29 5.23 10.24
CA ILE A 225 22.93 4.71 10.22
C ILE A 225 22.81 3.58 11.25
N PRO A 226 21.78 3.58 12.11
CA PRO A 226 21.54 2.48 13.04
C PRO A 226 21.25 1.15 12.35
N TYR A 227 21.68 0.02 12.95
CA TYR A 227 21.34 -1.30 12.43
C TYR A 227 19.83 -1.61 12.40
N THR A 228 19.02 -0.92 13.21
CA THR A 228 17.55 -1.00 13.13
C THR A 228 17.03 -0.71 11.74
N THR A 229 17.72 0.14 10.97
CA THR A 229 17.34 0.46 9.59
C THR A 229 17.16 -0.77 8.71
N LEU A 230 18.06 -1.77 8.83
CA LEU A 230 17.94 -3.02 8.07
C LEU A 230 16.73 -3.84 8.52
N ILE A 231 16.43 -3.84 9.82
CA ILE A 231 15.26 -4.49 10.40
C ILE A 231 13.98 -3.82 9.88
N LEU A 232 13.92 -2.48 9.85
CA LEU A 232 12.77 -1.73 9.34
C LEU A 232 12.52 -2.03 7.86
N LEU A 233 13.59 -2.02 7.04
CA LEU A 233 13.53 -2.26 5.60
C LEU A 233 12.88 -3.61 5.26
N VAL A 234 13.15 -4.65 6.05
CA VAL A 234 12.62 -6.00 5.80
C VAL A 234 11.27 -6.19 6.48
N THR A 235 11.13 -5.73 7.72
CA THR A 235 9.98 -6.10 8.56
C THR A 235 8.69 -5.46 8.10
N PHE A 236 8.67 -4.16 7.75
CA PHE A 236 7.43 -3.48 7.34
C PHE A 236 6.83 -4.06 6.07
N PRO A 237 7.59 -4.25 4.97
CA PRO A 237 7.07 -4.92 3.77
C PRO A 237 6.60 -6.34 4.05
N LEU A 238 7.36 -7.12 4.82
CA LEU A 238 7.04 -8.52 5.10
C LEU A 238 5.76 -8.65 5.92
N VAL A 239 5.61 -7.85 6.98
CA VAL A 239 4.37 -7.77 7.78
C VAL A 239 3.20 -7.35 6.90
N ALA A 240 3.39 -6.35 6.03
CA ALA A 240 2.34 -5.91 5.12
C ALA A 240 1.90 -7.04 4.17
N LEU A 241 2.84 -7.79 3.58
CA LEU A 241 2.54 -8.93 2.72
C LEU A 241 1.78 -10.04 3.47
N ILE A 242 2.24 -10.40 4.67
CA ILE A 242 1.59 -11.44 5.49
C ILE A 242 0.16 -11.04 5.81
N PHE A 243 -0.03 -9.81 6.30
CA PHE A 243 -1.36 -9.33 6.67
C PHE A 243 -2.27 -9.18 5.47
N LEU A 244 -1.78 -8.66 4.33
CA LEU A 244 -2.56 -8.62 3.09
C LEU A 244 -2.94 -10.03 2.62
N LYS A 245 -2.03 -11.01 2.69
CA LYS A 245 -2.32 -12.41 2.33
C LYS A 245 -3.41 -13.01 3.21
N ILE A 246 -3.35 -12.79 4.52
CA ILE A 246 -4.38 -13.24 5.47
C ILE A 246 -5.73 -12.59 5.12
N MET A 247 -5.72 -11.28 4.88
CA MET A 247 -6.91 -10.53 4.46
C MET A 247 -7.51 -11.09 3.18
N PHE A 248 -6.71 -11.27 2.13
CA PHE A 248 -7.16 -11.84 0.86
C PHE A 248 -7.77 -13.23 1.01
N LYS A 249 -7.17 -14.09 1.84
CA LYS A 249 -7.72 -15.42 2.13
C LYS A 249 -9.12 -15.32 2.76
N ASN A 250 -9.29 -14.41 3.71
CA ASN A 250 -10.57 -14.22 4.39
C ASN A 250 -11.65 -13.64 3.48
N ILE A 251 -11.29 -12.67 2.63
CA ILE A 251 -12.19 -12.11 1.61
C ILE A 251 -12.67 -13.20 0.66
N ASN A 252 -11.78 -14.13 0.28
CA ASN A 252 -12.13 -15.21 -0.64
C ASN A 252 -12.99 -16.32 -0.02
N ASN A 253 -12.99 -16.46 1.31
CA ASN A 253 -13.75 -17.47 2.06
C ASN A 253 -15.17 -17.03 2.46
N LEU A 254 -15.73 -16.03 1.77
CA LEU A 254 -17.07 -15.51 2.04
C LEU A 254 -18.13 -16.58 1.75
N SER A 255 -18.95 -16.94 2.72
CA SER A 255 -19.87 -18.08 2.56
C SER A 255 -21.01 -17.75 1.59
N ALA A 256 -21.17 -18.57 0.56
CA ALA A 256 -22.24 -18.41 -0.44
C ALA A 256 -23.64 -18.51 0.19
N ILE A 257 -23.74 -19.24 1.31
CA ILE A 257 -24.99 -19.49 2.04
C ILE A 257 -25.42 -18.22 2.79
N GLU A 258 -24.53 -17.61 3.58
CA GLU A 258 -24.84 -16.32 4.25
C GLU A 258 -25.09 -15.22 3.23
N PHE A 259 -24.36 -15.23 2.12
CA PHE A 259 -24.57 -14.31 1.01
C PHE A 259 -25.99 -14.41 0.45
N LYS A 260 -26.42 -15.62 0.05
CA LYS A 260 -27.76 -15.87 -0.49
C LYS A 260 -28.87 -15.52 0.51
N ALA A 261 -28.67 -15.83 1.78
CA ALA A 261 -29.63 -15.50 2.84
C ALA A 261 -29.82 -13.99 3.03
N LYS A 262 -28.79 -13.16 2.76
CA LYS A 262 -28.88 -11.70 2.89
C LYS A 262 -29.47 -10.99 1.68
N ILE A 263 -29.50 -11.64 0.52
CA ILE A 263 -30.07 -11.07 -0.71
C ILE A 263 -31.45 -11.67 -1.05
N SER A 264 -31.95 -12.63 -0.28
CA SER A 264 -33.23 -13.32 -0.55
C SER A 264 -34.43 -12.39 -0.61
N ASP A 265 -34.35 -11.26 0.10
CA ASP A 265 -35.44 -10.29 0.22
C ASP A 265 -35.45 -9.27 -0.94
N LEU A 266 -34.48 -9.35 -1.86
CA LEU A 266 -34.39 -8.46 -3.02
C LEU A 266 -35.14 -9.05 -4.23
N PRO A 267 -35.59 -8.23 -5.19
CA PRO A 267 -36.15 -8.70 -6.46
C PRO A 267 -35.20 -9.65 -7.22
N ASP A 268 -35.74 -10.68 -7.87
CA ASP A 268 -34.97 -11.72 -8.58
C ASP A 268 -34.00 -11.16 -9.64
N GLU A 269 -34.40 -10.10 -10.35
CA GLU A 269 -33.52 -9.41 -11.32
C GLU A 269 -32.28 -8.82 -10.65
N ILE A 270 -32.46 -8.22 -9.47
CA ILE A 270 -31.39 -7.62 -8.66
C ILE A 270 -30.52 -8.73 -8.07
N GLN A 271 -31.11 -9.81 -7.54
CA GLN A 271 -30.36 -10.97 -7.05
C GLN A 271 -29.46 -11.57 -8.14
N THR A 272 -30.02 -11.74 -9.35
CA THR A 272 -29.30 -12.31 -10.50
C THR A 272 -28.14 -11.41 -10.92
N GLN A 273 -28.35 -10.09 -10.96
CA GLN A 273 -27.31 -9.13 -11.31
C GLN A 273 -26.19 -9.08 -10.25
N ILE A 274 -26.54 -9.09 -8.96
CA ILE A 274 -25.56 -9.10 -7.87
C ILE A 274 -24.74 -10.40 -7.91
N THR A 275 -25.40 -11.54 -8.08
CA THR A 275 -24.74 -12.85 -8.13
C THR A 275 -23.79 -12.94 -9.35
N LYS A 276 -24.19 -12.40 -10.50
CA LYS A 276 -23.33 -12.34 -11.70
C LYS A 276 -22.09 -11.46 -11.48
N ASN A 277 -22.25 -10.29 -10.87
CA ASN A 277 -21.13 -9.39 -10.57
C ASN A 277 -20.16 -10.02 -9.55
N LEU A 278 -20.69 -10.67 -8.51
CA LEU A 278 -19.87 -11.36 -7.51
C LEU A 278 -19.15 -12.60 -8.08
N LYS A 279 -19.79 -13.36 -8.98
CA LYS A 279 -19.12 -14.46 -9.72
C LYS A 279 -17.93 -13.97 -10.54
N ILE A 280 -18.02 -12.78 -11.13
CA ILE A 280 -16.92 -12.17 -11.90
C ILE A 280 -15.76 -11.77 -10.96
N ILE A 281 -16.08 -11.28 -9.76
CA ILE A 281 -15.10 -10.76 -8.80
C ILE A 281 -14.46 -11.89 -7.97
N ASN A 282 -15.22 -12.92 -7.61
CA ASN A 282 -14.77 -14.06 -6.81
C ASN A 282 -15.38 -15.36 -7.39
N ARG A 283 -14.76 -15.92 -8.43
CA ARG A 283 -15.19 -17.19 -9.06
C ARG A 283 -15.31 -18.32 -8.04
N LYS A 284 -14.37 -18.39 -7.07
CA LYS A 284 -14.34 -19.43 -6.03
C LYS A 284 -15.56 -19.42 -5.11
N MET A 285 -16.25 -18.29 -4.96
CA MET A 285 -17.43 -18.20 -4.10
C MET A 285 -18.63 -19.01 -4.61
N PHE A 286 -18.70 -19.32 -5.91
CA PHE A 286 -19.86 -19.98 -6.51
C PHE A 286 -19.53 -21.21 -7.35
N ASP A 287 -18.25 -21.57 -7.49
CA ASP A 287 -17.85 -22.83 -8.11
C ASP A 287 -17.94 -23.96 -7.08
N VAL A 288 -18.84 -24.91 -7.34
CA VAL A 288 -19.08 -26.10 -6.51
C VAL A 288 -17.84 -27.00 -6.44
N SER A 289 -16.96 -26.94 -7.45
CA SER A 289 -15.73 -27.76 -7.57
C SER A 289 -14.57 -27.34 -6.65
N PHE A 290 -14.71 -26.24 -5.89
CA PHE A 290 -13.68 -25.78 -4.94
C PHE A 290 -14.10 -25.94 -3.46
N ASN A 291 -15.32 -26.42 -3.20
CA ASN A 291 -15.86 -26.66 -1.86
C ASN A 291 -15.82 -28.14 -1.44
N GLU A 292 -15.10 -28.98 -2.17
CA GLU A 292 -14.72 -30.35 -1.78
C GLU A 292 -13.23 -30.40 -1.40
#